data_AF-A0A7C2A532-F1
#
_entry.id   AF-A0A7C2A532-F1
#
_cell.length_a   1.000
_cell.length_b   1.000
_cell.length_c   1.000
_cell.angle_alpha   90.00
_cell.angle_beta   90.00
_cell.angle_gamma   90.00
#
_symmetry.space_group_name_H-M   'P 1'
#
loop_
_entity.id
_entity.type
_entity.pdbx_description
1 polymer ?
#
loop_
_entity_poly.entity_id
_entity_poly.type
_entity_poly.pdbx_seq_one_letter_code
_entity_poly.pdbx_strand_id
1 'polypeptide(L)'
;MMEVFFAKRYSDGRVKALYREAEFGASESLAADHPDVITFLAGTSGMGDLHWLNSDVGMSRVLEDLIILLMKGKTISFTDLPPGARQKLAGRMEQRKKSASVTPLFAREDTEK
;
A
#
# COMPACT_ATOMS: atom_id res chain seq x y z
N MET A 1 -1.16 2.80 -20.13
CA MET A 1 -2.61 2.96 -20.39
C MET A 1 -3.27 2.97 -19.02
N MET A 2 -3.82 4.11 -18.60
CA MET A 2 -4.50 4.19 -17.29
C MET A 2 -5.81 3.40 -17.40
N GLU A 3 -5.98 2.41 -16.52
CA GLU A 3 -7.24 1.66 -16.43
C GLU A 3 -8.30 2.59 -15.84
N VAL A 4 -9.52 2.50 -16.38
CA VAL A 4 -10.62 3.40 -16.06
C VAL A 4 -11.83 2.55 -15.68
N PHE A 5 -12.53 2.97 -14.64
CA PHE A 5 -13.77 2.39 -14.17
C PHE A 5 -14.92 3.36 -14.32
N PHE A 6 -16.12 2.84 -14.57
CA PHE A 6 -17.35 3.60 -14.59
C PHE A 6 -18.08 3.45 -13.26
N ALA A 7 -18.33 4.56 -12.58
CA ALA A 7 -18.96 4.58 -11.26
C ALA A 7 -20.45 4.87 -11.35
N LYS A 8 -21.23 4.13 -10.56
CA LYS A 8 -22.61 4.45 -10.21
C LYS A 8 -22.64 4.91 -8.76
N ARG A 9 -23.23 6.06 -8.47
CA ARG A 9 -23.30 6.61 -7.11
C ARG A 9 -24.67 6.44 -6.47
N TYR A 10 -24.70 6.46 -5.15
CA TYR A 10 -25.90 6.67 -4.35
C TYR A 10 -26.35 8.13 -4.40
N SER A 11 -27.56 8.42 -3.92
CA SER A 11 -28.08 9.79 -3.81
C SER A 11 -27.28 10.68 -2.84
N ASP A 12 -26.44 10.08 -1.99
CA ASP A 12 -25.54 10.78 -1.06
C ASP A 12 -24.12 11.00 -1.63
N GLY A 13 -23.88 10.63 -2.89
CA GLY A 13 -22.60 10.82 -3.57
C GLY A 13 -21.58 9.69 -3.37
N ARG A 14 -21.86 8.67 -2.55
CA ARG A 14 -20.94 7.52 -2.39
C ARG A 14 -21.00 6.57 -3.59
N VAL A 15 -19.89 5.91 -3.92
CA VAL A 15 -19.88 4.88 -4.98
C VAL A 15 -20.70 3.67 -4.53
N LYS A 16 -21.70 3.33 -5.35
CA LYS A 16 -22.59 2.18 -5.20
C LYS A 16 -22.07 0.95 -5.95
N ALA A 17 -21.50 1.16 -7.14
CA ALA A 17 -20.95 0.10 -7.97
C ALA A 17 -19.89 0.66 -8.94
N LEU A 18 -18.93 -0.18 -9.31
CA LEU A 18 -17.94 0.09 -10.36
C LEU A 18 -18.10 -0.93 -11.51
N TYR A 19 -17.98 -0.45 -12.74
CA TYR A 19 -18.06 -1.22 -13.98
C TYR A 19 -16.80 -0.99 -14.83
N ARG A 20 -16.44 -1.96 -15.68
CA ARG A 20 -15.34 -1.77 -16.64
C ARG A 20 -15.76 -1.01 -17.89
N GLU A 21 -17.06 -0.98 -18.17
CA GLU A 21 -17.66 -0.35 -19.33
C GLU A 21 -18.82 0.55 -18.88
N ALA A 22 -19.17 1.53 -19.71
CA ALA A 22 -20.22 2.51 -19.45
C ALA A 22 -21.62 1.88 -19.59
N GLU A 23 -21.99 1.00 -18.66
CA GLU A 23 -23.25 0.27 -18.65
C GLU A 23 -24.04 0.46 -17.34
N PHE A 24 -25.30 0.02 -17.31
CA PHE A 24 -26.17 0.02 -16.12
C PHE A 24 -26.40 1.38 -15.45
N GLY A 25 -26.24 2.47 -16.19
CA GLY A 25 -26.41 3.84 -15.70
C GLY A 25 -25.19 4.40 -14.95
N ALA A 26 -24.01 3.81 -15.13
CA ALA A 26 -22.73 4.36 -14.70
C ALA A 26 -22.11 5.15 -15.86
N SER A 27 -22.17 6.49 -15.81
CA SER A 27 -21.61 7.38 -16.83
C SER A 27 -20.38 8.16 -16.34
N GLU A 28 -20.08 8.10 -15.05
CA GLU A 28 -18.93 8.78 -14.47
C GLU A 28 -17.69 7.91 -14.61
N SER A 29 -16.70 8.43 -15.35
CA SER A 29 -15.42 7.78 -15.56
C SER A 29 -14.45 8.18 -14.43
N LEU A 30 -13.92 7.19 -13.72
CA LEU A 30 -12.91 7.36 -12.68
C LEU A 30 -11.65 6.56 -13.05
N ALA A 31 -10.48 7.17 -12.86
CA ALA A 31 -9.22 6.46 -13.00
C ALA A 31 -9.09 5.37 -11.92
N ALA A 32 -8.34 4.30 -12.20
CA ALA A 32 -8.13 3.20 -11.27
C ALA A 32 -7.46 3.62 -9.93
N ASP A 33 -6.69 4.71 -9.94
CA ASP A 33 -6.05 5.31 -8.76
C ASP A 33 -6.92 6.40 -8.09
N HIS A 34 -8.14 6.63 -8.57
CA HIS A 34 -9.05 7.59 -7.96
C HIS A 34 -9.40 7.17 -6.52
N PRO A 35 -9.40 8.09 -5.53
CA PRO A 35 -9.66 7.76 -4.13
C PRO A 35 -10.98 7.01 -3.90
N ASP A 36 -12.04 7.36 -4.62
CA ASP A 36 -13.34 6.69 -4.51
C ASP A 36 -13.32 5.24 -5.04
N VAL A 37 -12.49 4.95 -6.05
CA VAL A 37 -12.31 3.58 -6.59
C VAL A 37 -11.58 2.74 -5.55
N ILE A 38 -10.49 3.27 -5.01
CA ILE A 38 -9.71 2.62 -3.94
C ILE A 38 -10.60 2.38 -2.72
N THR A 39 -11.39 3.38 -2.31
CA THR A 39 -12.28 3.29 -1.15
C THR A 39 -13.42 2.29 -1.36
N PHE A 40 -14.00 2.24 -2.56
CA PHE A 40 -15.04 1.28 -2.89
C PHE A 40 -14.51 -0.16 -2.90
N LEU A 41 -13.38 -0.40 -3.57
CA LEU A 41 -12.73 -1.72 -3.57
C LEU A 41 -12.29 -2.13 -2.16
N ALA A 42 -11.84 -1.16 -1.36
CA ALA A 42 -11.55 -1.36 0.05
C ALA A 42 -12.80 -1.60 0.91
N GLY A 43 -13.97 -1.07 0.54
CA GLY A 43 -15.23 -1.31 1.24
C GLY A 43 -15.87 -2.67 0.94
N THR A 44 -15.65 -3.19 -0.28
CA THR A 44 -16.20 -4.49 -0.73
C THR A 44 -15.47 -5.70 -0.15
N SER A 45 -14.22 -5.53 0.26
CA SER A 45 -13.51 -6.50 1.09
C SER A 45 -13.86 -6.13 2.54
N GLY A 46 -14.77 -6.86 3.17
CA GLY A 46 -15.46 -6.46 4.41
C GLY A 46 -14.61 -5.59 5.35
N MET A 47 -15.14 -4.42 5.73
CA MET A 47 -14.47 -3.33 6.47
C MET A 47 -13.73 -3.76 7.76
N GLY A 48 -13.97 -4.97 8.27
CA GLY A 48 -13.12 -5.61 9.28
C GLY A 48 -11.75 -5.98 8.73
N ASP A 49 -11.68 -6.75 7.65
CA ASP A 49 -10.44 -7.36 7.14
C ASP A 49 -9.42 -6.32 6.68
N LEU A 50 -9.82 -5.24 6.02
CA LEU A 50 -8.85 -4.24 5.54
C LEU A 50 -8.23 -3.36 6.63
N HIS A 51 -8.95 -3.10 7.72
CA HIS A 51 -8.35 -2.42 8.87
C HIS A 51 -7.28 -3.30 9.52
N TRP A 52 -7.55 -4.60 9.68
CA TRP A 52 -6.56 -5.58 10.15
C TRP A 52 -5.39 -5.70 9.18
N LEU A 53 -5.64 -5.83 7.87
CA LEU A 53 -4.56 -5.90 6.87
C LEU A 53 -3.70 -4.63 6.86
N ASN A 54 -4.28 -3.44 6.99
CA ASN A 54 -3.51 -2.20 7.04
C ASN A 54 -2.71 -2.07 8.34
N SER A 55 -3.31 -2.46 9.47
CA SER A 55 -2.61 -2.56 10.77
C SER A 55 -1.44 -3.55 10.68
N ASP A 56 -1.64 -4.72 10.08
CA ASP A 56 -0.61 -5.75 9.89
C ASP A 56 0.51 -5.27 8.96
N VAL A 57 0.15 -4.52 7.91
CA VAL A 57 1.12 -3.88 7.01
C VAL A 57 1.97 -2.85 7.74
N GLY A 58 1.39 -2.05 8.65
CA GLY A 58 2.14 -1.18 9.55
C GLY A 58 3.04 -1.95 10.52
N MET A 59 2.47 -2.97 11.17
CA MET A 59 3.15 -3.79 12.18
C MET A 59 4.35 -4.54 11.61
N SER A 60 4.26 -5.02 10.36
CA SER A 60 5.38 -5.68 9.69
C SER A 60 6.62 -4.80 9.52
N ARG A 61 6.44 -3.47 9.38
CA ARG A 61 7.55 -2.50 9.30
C ARG A 61 8.20 -2.27 10.66
N VAL A 62 7.36 -2.13 11.70
CA VAL A 62 7.84 -2.00 13.09
C VAL A 62 8.64 -3.23 13.49
N LEU A 63 8.15 -4.42 13.16
CA LEU A 63 8.85 -5.68 13.43
C LEU A 63 10.20 -5.75 12.68
N GLU A 64 10.25 -5.33 11.42
CA GLU A 64 11.49 -5.26 10.65
C GLU A 64 12.52 -4.34 11.32
N ASP A 65 12.12 -3.12 11.69
CA ASP A 65 13.03 -2.16 12.34
C ASP A 65 13.48 -2.67 13.72
N LEU A 66 12.61 -3.34 14.47
CA LEU A 66 12.97 -3.99 15.73
C LEU A 66 13.99 -5.12 15.52
N ILE A 67 13.80 -5.99 14.53
CA ILE A 67 14.75 -7.06 14.21
C ILE A 67 16.11 -6.46 13.83
N ILE A 68 16.12 -5.42 12.98
CA ILE A 68 17.35 -4.73 12.58
C ILE A 68 18.03 -4.09 13.80
N LEU A 69 17.27 -3.47 14.71
CA LEU A 69 17.79 -2.88 15.93
C LEU A 69 18.44 -3.94 16.83
N LEU A 70 17.77 -5.07 17.05
CA LEU A 70 18.30 -6.18 17.85
C LEU A 70 19.55 -6.81 17.21
N MET A 71 19.60 -6.89 15.89
CA MET A 71 20.79 -7.33 15.16
C MET A 71 21.96 -6.35 15.29
N LYS A 72 21.72 -5.04 15.17
CA LYS A 72 22.74 -4.00 15.39
C LYS A 72 23.27 -4.02 16.83
N GLY A 73 22.38 -4.27 17.79
CA GLY A 73 22.73 -4.46 19.20
C GLY A 73 23.46 -5.79 19.50
N LYS A 74 23.62 -6.67 18.50
CA LYS A 74 24.17 -8.04 18.64
C LYS A 74 23.38 -8.92 19.62
N THR A 75 22.12 -8.58 19.92
CA THR A 75 21.25 -9.39 20.78
C THR A 75 20.78 -10.65 20.07
N ILE A 76 20.55 -10.56 18.76
CA ILE A 76 20.26 -11.71 17.87
C ILE A 76 21.12 -11.60 16.61
N SER A 77 21.42 -12.72 15.99
CA SER A 77 22.04 -12.81 14.67
C SER A 77 21.01 -13.24 13.62
N PHE A 78 21.30 -12.99 12.34
CA PHE A 78 20.41 -13.40 11.24
C PHE A 78 20.18 -14.92 11.22
N THR A 79 21.20 -15.69 11.60
CA THR A 79 21.17 -17.15 11.63
C THR A 79 20.31 -17.73 12.75
N ASP A 80 20.02 -16.94 13.79
CA ASP A 80 19.15 -17.35 14.89
C ASP A 80 17.67 -17.39 14.49
N LEU A 81 17.31 -16.72 13.39
CA LEU A 81 15.95 -16.74 12.85
C LEU A 81 15.68 -18.03 12.08
N PRO A 82 14.47 -18.62 12.15
CA PRO A 82 14.10 -19.78 11.34
C PRO A 82 14.26 -19.54 9.82
N PRO A 83 14.50 -20.58 9.01
CA PRO A 83 14.70 -20.43 7.56
C PRO A 83 13.63 -19.60 6.84
N GLY A 84 12.35 -19.83 7.17
CA GLY A 84 11.24 -19.06 6.59
C GLY A 84 11.24 -17.58 7.01
N ALA A 85 11.65 -17.28 8.23
CA ALA A 85 11.77 -15.90 8.71
C ALA A 85 12.93 -15.17 8.02
N ARG A 86 14.06 -15.84 7.83
CA ARG A 86 15.22 -15.31 7.07
C ARG A 86 14.85 -14.94 5.65
N GLN A 87 14.15 -15.84 4.94
CA GLN A 87 13.71 -15.60 3.56
C GLN A 87 12.75 -14.41 3.46
N LYS A 88 11.77 -14.33 4.36
CA LYS A 88 10.81 -13.22 4.41
C LYS A 88 11.49 -11.89 4.72
N LEU A 89 12.40 -11.86 5.70
CA LEU A 89 13.14 -10.66 6.08
C LEU A 89 14.02 -10.16 4.93
N ALA A 90 14.75 -11.06 4.25
CA ALA A 90 15.55 -10.71 3.07
C ALA A 90 14.68 -10.11 1.94
N GLY A 91 13.53 -10.73 1.65
CA GLY A 91 12.58 -10.22 0.66
C GLY A 91 12.05 -8.82 0.99
N ARG A 92 11.77 -8.56 2.27
CA ARG A 92 11.32 -7.23 2.74
C ARG A 92 12.39 -6.17 2.63
N MET A 93 13.63 -6.47 3.03
CA MET A 93 14.75 -5.53 2.91
C MET A 93 15.00 -5.14 1.44
N GLU A 94 14.91 -6.09 0.50
CA GLU A 94 15.04 -5.81 -0.93
C GLU A 94 13.90 -4.93 -1.46
N GLN A 95 12.66 -5.15 -1.01
CA GLN A 95 11.53 -4.27 -1.34
C GLN A 95 11.78 -2.84 -0.83
N ARG A 96 12.32 -2.69 0.39
CA ARG A 96 12.62 -1.38 1.00
C ARG A 96 13.74 -0.65 0.28
N LYS A 97 14.80 -1.36 -0.16
CA LYS A 97 15.86 -0.75 -0.98
C LYS A 97 15.31 -0.23 -2.30
N LYS A 98 14.44 -1.00 -2.96
CA LYS A 98 13.79 -0.60 -4.21
C LYS A 98 12.90 0.63 -4.03
N SER A 99 12.10 0.70 -2.96
CA SER A 99 11.26 1.88 -2.71
C SER A 99 12.07 3.11 -2.31
N ALA A 100 13.14 2.94 -1.52
CA ALA A 100 14.06 4.03 -1.19
C ALA A 100 14.83 4.54 -2.43
N SER A 101 15.19 3.66 -3.37
CA SER A 101 15.83 4.05 -4.63
C SER A 101 14.93 4.89 -5.55
N VAL A 102 13.60 4.84 -5.36
CA VAL A 102 12.63 5.66 -6.10
C VAL A 102 12.45 7.05 -5.43
N THR A 103 13.21 7.36 -4.37
CA THR A 103 13.23 8.69 -3.76
C THR A 103 14.68 9.14 -3.52
N PRO A 104 15.32 9.67 -4.57
CA PRO A 104 15.84 11.03 -4.44
C PRO A 104 15.75 11.79 -5.77
N LEU A 105 14.60 12.41 -6.08
CA LEU A 105 14.50 13.37 -7.18
C LEU A 105 13.56 14.56 -6.90
N PHE A 106 13.18 14.78 -5.64
CA PHE A 106 12.44 15.98 -5.22
C PHE A 106 13.16 16.79 -4.14
N ALA A 107 14.48 16.63 -4.03
CA ALA A 107 15.34 17.55 -3.33
C ALA A 107 16.23 18.23 -4.37
N ARG A 108 15.66 19.17 -5.13
CA ARG A 108 16.46 20.19 -5.80
C ARG A 108 16.00 21.53 -5.25
N GLU A 109 16.98 22.21 -4.68
CA GLU A 109 16.92 23.47 -3.98
C GLU A 109 16.36 24.58 -4.86
N ASP A 110 15.49 25.41 -4.30
CA ASP A 110 15.54 26.85 -4.57
C ASP A 110 15.89 27.54 -3.25
N THR A 111 17.19 27.65 -3.01
CA THR A 111 17.76 28.75 -2.27
C THR A 111 17.69 29.99 -3.18
N GLU A 112 16.90 31.00 -2.83
CA GLU A 112 17.29 32.38 -3.15
C GLU A 112 16.55 33.39 -2.27
N LYS A 113 17.32 33.89 -1.30
CA LYS A 113 17.50 35.27 -0.82
C LYS A 113 16.30 36.23 -0.78
#